data_AF-A0A120K8H6-F1
#
_entry.id   AF-A0A120K8H6-F1
#
_cell.length_a   1.000
_cell.length_b   1.000
_cell.length_c   1.000
_cell.angle_alpha   90.00
_cell.angle_beta   90.00
_cell.angle_gamma   90.00
#
_symmetry.space_group_name_H-M   'P 1'
#
loop_
_entity.id
_entity.type
_entity.pdbx_description
1 polymer ?
#
loop_
_entity_poly.entity_id
_entity_poly.type
_entity_poly.pdbx_seq_one_letter_code
_entity_poly.pdbx_strand_id
1 'polypeptide(L)'
;SNWLIIHVATLTISYGFLGLGMFLGLFNMGLYLMKTPKNAKRLSLITKELTYINEMNLTIGLLLATIGTFLGGVWANESWGGYWGWDPKETWS
;
A
#
# COMPACT_ATOMS: atom_id res chain seq x y z
N SER A 1 0.78 17.31 17.81
CA SER A 1 1.52 16.11 18.24
C SER A 1 2.50 15.72 17.14
N ASN A 2 3.76 15.42 17.50
CA ASN A 2 4.76 14.93 16.56
C ASN A 2 4.38 13.55 15.98
N TRP A 3 3.62 12.75 16.74
CA TRP A 3 3.14 11.43 16.32
C TRP A 3 2.15 11.49 15.16
N LEU A 4 1.31 12.53 15.09
CA LEU A 4 0.39 12.72 13.97
C LEU A 4 1.14 12.83 12.65
N ILE A 5 2.21 13.63 12.63
CA ILE A 5 3.01 13.89 11.43
C ILE A 5 3.69 12.59 10.97
N ILE A 6 4.29 11.85 11.90
CA ILE A 6 4.97 10.58 11.61
C ILE A 6 3.97 9.52 11.10
N HIS A 7 2.80 9.42 11.73
CA HIS A 7 1.74 8.52 11.32
C HIS A 7 1.25 8.81 9.89
N VAL A 8 0.84 10.06 9.63
CA VAL A 8 0.32 10.47 8.32
C VAL A 8 1.37 10.34 7.23
N ALA A 9 2.62 10.72 7.50
CA ALA A 9 3.72 10.58 6.55
C ALA A 9 3.95 9.10 6.19
N THR A 10 3.97 8.20 7.18
CA THR A 10 4.20 6.77 6.96
C THR A 10 3.08 6.13 6.15
N LEU A 11 1.81 6.45 6.44
CA LEU A 11 0.67 5.98 5.66
C LEU A 11 0.66 6.53 4.24
N THR A 12 1.01 7.81 4.05
CA THR A 12 1.06 8.43 2.72
C THR A 12 2.10 7.74 1.84
N ILE A 13 3.28 7.44 2.40
CA ILE A 13 4.35 6.71 1.68
C ILE A 13 3.89 5.30 1.33
N SER A 14 3.24 4.60 2.27
CA SER A 14 2.66 3.27 2.02
C SER A 14 1.69 3.26 0.85
N TYR A 15 0.73 4.19 0.84
CA TYR A 15 -0.24 4.30 -0.25
C TYR A 15 0.42 4.65 -1.58
N GLY A 16 1.53 5.39 -1.57
CA GLY A 16 2.35 5.61 -2.75
C GLY A 16 2.85 4.30 -3.36
N PHE A 17 3.44 3.42 -2.55
CA PHE A 17 3.92 2.11 -3.01
C PHE A 17 2.78 1.19 -3.48
N LEU A 18 1.66 1.15 -2.74
CA LEU A 18 0.49 0.36 -3.15
C LEU A 18 -0.13 0.88 -4.45
N GLY A 19 -0.21 2.21 -4.62
CA GLY A 19 -0.68 2.85 -5.85
C GLY A 19 0.23 2.54 -7.04
N LEU A 20 1.54 2.63 -6.86
CA LEU A 20 2.51 2.20 -7.88
C LEU A 20 2.34 0.72 -8.24
N GLY A 21 2.03 -0.14 -7.26
CA GLY A 21 1.80 -1.55 -7.51
C GLY A 21 0.54 -1.83 -8.34
N MET A 22 -0.51 -1.04 -8.14
CA MET A 22 -1.70 -1.08 -8.99
C MET A 22 -1.35 -0.74 -10.44
N PHE A 23 -0.59 0.34 -10.67
CA PHE A 23 -0.18 0.73 -12.03
C PHE A 23 0.68 -0.33 -12.71
N LEU A 24 1.67 -0.88 -12.00
CA LEU A 24 2.53 -1.95 -12.51
C LEU A 24 1.73 -3.23 -12.82
N GLY A 25 0.76 -3.57 -11.97
CA GLY A 25 -0.14 -4.71 -12.18
C GLY A 25 -1.02 -4.54 -13.42
N LEU A 26 -1.63 -3.36 -13.60
CA LEU A 26 -2.44 -3.03 -14.78
C LEU A 26 -1.60 -3.06 -16.06
N PHE A 27 -0.39 -2.48 -16.01
CA PHE A 27 0.53 -2.51 -17.15
C PHE A 27 0.94 -3.94 -17.51
N ASN A 28 1.26 -4.78 -16.52
CA ASN A 28 1.59 -6.18 -16.73
C ASN A 28 0.41 -6.99 -17.32
N MET A 29 -0.81 -6.72 -16.85
CA MET A 29 -2.03 -7.31 -17.42
C MET A 29 -2.22 -6.89 -18.88
N GLY A 30 -1.97 -5.62 -19.21
CA GLY A 30 -2.00 -5.12 -20.58
C GLY A 30 -1.01 -5.85 -21.50
N LEU A 31 0.22 -6.10 -21.03
CA LEU A 31 1.19 -6.91 -21.76
C LEU A 31 0.70 -8.35 -21.96
N TYR A 32 0.06 -8.94 -20.95
CA TYR A 32 -0.48 -10.29 -21.05
C TYR A 32 -1.56 -10.42 -22.14
N LEU A 33 -2.41 -9.39 -22.31
CA LEU A 33 -3.43 -9.35 -23.37
C LEU A 33 -2.83 -9.23 -24.77
N MET A 34 -1.68 -8.56 -24.92
CA MET A 34 -0.98 -8.41 -26.20
C MET A 34 -0.10 -9.61 -26.58
N LYS A 35 -0.15 -10.69 -25.79
CA LYS A 35 0.68 -11.88 -25.98
C LYS A 35 0.25 -12.66 -27.22
N THR A 36 1.15 -12.74 -28.20
CA THR A 36 0.99 -13.56 -29.42
C THR A 36 2.01 -14.71 -29.45
N PRO A 37 1.78 -15.79 -30.24
CA PRO A 37 2.70 -16.93 -30.30
C PRO A 37 4.12 -16.54 -30.72
N LYS A 38 4.26 -15.55 -31.61
CA LYS A 38 5.55 -15.05 -32.11
C LYS A 38 6.37 -14.34 -31.02
N ASN A 39 5.70 -13.66 -30.08
CA ASN A 39 6.35 -12.85 -29.05
C ASN A 39 6.25 -13.47 -27.64
N ALA A 40 5.64 -14.66 -27.52
CA ALA A 40 5.29 -15.28 -26.26
C ALA A 40 6.48 -15.42 -25.29
N LYS A 41 7.65 -15.83 -25.81
CA LYS A 41 8.87 -16.05 -25.01
C LYS A 41 9.44 -14.75 -24.45
N ARG A 42 9.46 -13.68 -25.26
CA ARG A 42 9.94 -12.36 -24.84
C ARG A 42 9.00 -11.75 -23.81
N LEU A 43 7.69 -11.77 -24.09
CA LEU A 43 6.69 -11.17 -23.22
C LEU A 43 6.56 -11.91 -21.89
N SER A 44 6.71 -13.24 -21.88
CA SER A 44 6.70 -14.00 -20.61
C SER A 44 7.85 -13.66 -19.68
N LEU A 45 9.03 -13.33 -20.22
CA LEU A 45 10.17 -12.92 -19.41
C LEU A 45 9.93 -11.53 -18.81
N ILE A 46 9.49 -10.57 -19.64
CA ILE A 46 9.17 -9.21 -19.20
C ILE A 46 8.07 -9.24 -18.13
N THR A 47 6.97 -9.95 -18.37
CA THR A 47 5.87 -10.08 -17.41
C THR A 47 6.34 -10.70 -16.10
N LYS A 48 7.23 -11.70 -16.14
CA LYS A 48 7.77 -12.33 -14.93
C LYS A 48 8.61 -11.35 -14.11
N GLU A 49 9.54 -10.63 -14.74
CA GLU A 49 10.36 -9.60 -14.08
C GLU A 49 9.48 -8.50 -13.47
N LEU A 50 8.50 -8.01 -14.22
CA LEU A 50 7.55 -7.00 -13.74
C LEU A 50 6.74 -7.47 -12.54
N THR A 51 6.34 -8.75 -12.54
CA THR A 51 5.60 -9.35 -11.43
C THR A 51 6.44 -9.42 -10.17
N TYR A 52 7.72 -9.81 -10.26
CA TYR A 52 8.64 -9.81 -9.12
C TYR A 52 8.84 -8.41 -8.53
N ILE A 53 9.05 -7.40 -9.39
CA ILE A 53 9.19 -6.02 -8.94
C ILE A 53 7.90 -5.55 -8.25
N ASN A 54 6.74 -5.89 -8.83
CA ASN A 54 5.45 -5.54 -8.25
C ASN A 54 5.21 -6.20 -6.88
N GLU A 55 5.56 -7.48 -6.73
CA GLU A 55 5.44 -8.21 -5.46
C GLU A 55 6.32 -7.60 -4.36
N MET A 56 7.57 -7.25 -4.68
CA MET A 56 8.47 -6.57 -3.75
C MET A 56 7.91 -5.20 -3.35
N ASN A 57 7.39 -4.44 -4.31
CA ASN A 57 6.78 -3.14 -4.09
C ASN A 57 5.55 -3.22 -3.16
N LEU A 58 4.64 -4.16 -3.42
CA LEU A 58 3.44 -4.38 -2.60
C LEU A 58 3.80 -4.82 -1.18
N THR A 59 4.84 -5.64 -1.02
CA THR A 59 5.32 -6.08 0.30
C THR A 59 5.80 -4.89 1.13
N ILE A 60 6.58 -3.98 0.54
CA ILE A 60 7.04 -2.76 1.21
C ILE A 60 5.85 -1.86 1.58
N GLY A 61 4.92 -1.66 0.65
CA GLY A 61 3.70 -0.89 0.89
C GLY A 61 2.88 -1.46 2.06
N LEU A 62 2.69 -2.78 2.11
CA LEU A 62 1.93 -3.46 3.16
C LEU A 62 2.61 -3.34 4.54
N LEU A 63 3.94 -3.51 4.59
CA LEU A 63 4.69 -3.34 5.83
C LEU A 63 4.57 -1.92 6.38
N LEU A 64 4.70 -0.91 5.52
CA LEU A 64 4.53 0.48 5.90
C LEU A 64 3.10 0.81 6.34
N ALA A 65 2.08 0.24 5.69
CA ALA A 65 0.68 0.39 6.11
C ALA A 65 0.47 -0.16 7.52
N THR A 66 1.05 -1.33 7.78
CA THR A 66 0.96 -2.00 9.08
C THR A 66 1.60 -1.16 10.17
N ILE A 67 2.84 -0.70 9.96
CA ILE A 67 3.55 0.18 10.90
C ILE A 67 2.80 1.51 11.09
N GLY A 68 2.34 2.12 10.00
CA GLY A 68 1.56 3.35 10.03
C GLY A 68 0.30 3.21 10.88
N THR A 69 -0.40 2.09 10.78
CA THR A 69 -1.61 1.81 11.59
C THR A 69 -1.28 1.75 13.09
N PHE A 70 -0.18 1.08 13.47
CA PHE A 70 0.26 1.04 14.87
C PHE A 70 0.65 2.42 15.40
N LEU A 71 1.37 3.21 14.60
CA LEU A 71 1.73 4.59 14.96
C LEU A 71 0.50 5.48 15.14
N GLY A 72 -0.58 5.20 14.40
CA GLY A 72 -1.87 5.88 14.57
C GLY A 72 -2.48 5.62 15.95
N GLY A 73 -2.40 4.39 16.45
CA GLY A 73 -2.83 4.04 17.80
C GLY A 73 -2.01 4.75 18.89
N VAL A 74 -0.69 4.91 18.69
CA VAL A 74 0.16 5.68 19.61
C VAL A 74 -0.24 7.16 19.63
N TRP A 75 -0.47 7.74 18.45
CA TRP A 75 -0.95 9.11 18.34
C TRP A 75 -2.33 9.31 19.02
N ALA A 76 -3.24 8.36 18.84
CA ALA A 76 -4.57 8.40 19.47
C ALA A 76 -4.46 8.37 21.01
N ASN A 77 -3.56 7.56 21.56
CA ASN A 77 -3.32 7.53 23.00
C ASN A 77 -2.82 8.88 23.52
N GLU A 78 -1.84 9.49 22.84
CA GLU A 78 -1.32 10.80 23.25
C GLU A 78 -2.36 11.92 23.13
N SER A 79 -3.26 11.83 22.13
CA SER A 79 -4.23 12.88 21.85
C SER A 79 -5.50 12.78 22.68
N TRP A 80 -6.00 11.57 22.89
CA TRP A 80 -7.34 11.31 23.46
C TRP A 80 -7.29 10.41 24.71
N GLY A 81 -6.11 9.99 25.17
CA GLY A 81 -5.93 9.19 26.39
C GLY A 81 -6.26 7.69 26.23
N GLY A 82 -6.56 7.23 25.02
CA GLY A 82 -6.85 5.83 24.70
C GLY A 82 -6.35 5.46 23.30
N TYR A 83 -5.97 4.19 23.09
CA TYR A 83 -5.39 3.75 21.80
C TYR A 83 -6.42 3.68 20.67
N TRP A 84 -7.65 3.27 20.98
CA TRP A 84 -8.75 3.11 20.05
C TRP A 84 -10.04 3.39 20.79
N GLY A 85 -10.89 4.25 20.23
CA GLY A 85 -12.16 4.60 20.83
C GLY A 85 -12.92 5.52 19.90
N TRP A 86 -14.23 5.32 19.84
CA TRP A 86 -15.12 6.27 19.20
C TRP A 86 -15.52 7.30 20.25
N ASP A 87 -15.44 8.59 19.89
CA ASP A 87 -16.06 9.62 20.72
C ASP A 87 -17.56 9.30 20.76
N PRO A 88 -18.23 9.30 21.93
CA PRO A 88 -19.66 9.03 22.02
C PRO A 88 -20.45 9.78 20.93
N LYS A 89 -20.05 11.02 20.61
CA LYS A 89 -20.65 11.86 19.55
C LYS A 89 -20.71 11.32 18.14
N GLU A 90 -19.90 10.31 17.86
CA GLU A 90 -19.84 9.66 16.57
C GLU A 90 -20.55 8.29 16.57
N THR A 91 -21.13 7.89 17.72
CA THR A 91 -21.80 6.59 17.92
C THR A 91 -23.24 6.69 18.39
N TRP A 92 -23.78 7.90 18.62
CA TRP A 92 -25.21 8.08 18.88
C TRP A 92 -26.01 8.12 17.57
N SER A 93 -26.26 6.93 17.02
CA SER A 93 -27.42 6.62 16.17
C SER A 93 -27.67 5.12 16.17
#